data_AF-A0A8C4N2Q4-F1
#
_entry.id   AF-A0A8C4N2Q4-F1
#
_cell.length_a   1.000
_cell.length_b   1.000
_cell.length_c   1.000
_cell.angle_alpha   90.00
_cell.angle_beta   90.00
_cell.angle_gamma   90.00
#
_symmetry.space_group_name_H-M   'P 1'
#
loop_
_entity.id
_entity.type
_entity.pdbx_description
1 polymer ?
#
loop_
_entity_poly.entity_id
_entity_poly.type
_entity_poly.pdbx_seq_one_letter_code
_entity_poly.pdbx_strand_id
1 'polypeptide(L)'
;MPRHVLHGHRCVSCDDDCTGVLLNDLDTALGMVATVNLTGKIPAPYAFLSTTENTTHALKHHLSPQRNPNRLMDLAKDNLQNLVGELDELLNRVKFPSSSLQPHHSLLQTQCLCLHTILHPNHTIHHHHIAHHHKHKLSSFQVNYLAIIGLLVDNELFH
;
A
#
# COMPACT_ATOMS: atom_id res chain seq x y z
N MET A 1 66.22 34.28 41.14
CA MET A 1 67.59 34.85 41.11
C MET A 1 67.49 36.21 40.44
N PRO A 2 68.20 37.25 40.91
CA PRO A 2 68.00 38.60 40.40
C PRO A 2 68.56 38.76 38.97
N ARG A 3 67.74 39.28 38.05
CA ARG A 3 68.05 39.42 36.61
C ARG A 3 68.77 40.75 36.37
N HIS A 4 69.83 40.70 35.57
CA HIS A 4 70.66 41.87 35.30
C HIS A 4 71.08 41.96 33.83
N VAL A 5 71.34 43.19 33.37
CA VAL A 5 71.89 43.48 32.04
C VAL A 5 73.11 44.40 32.14
N LEU A 6 74.08 44.23 31.22
CA LEU A 6 75.21 45.13 31.09
C LEU A 6 74.79 46.37 30.28
N HIS A 7 74.83 47.54 30.91
CA HIS A 7 74.57 48.82 30.27
C HIS A 7 75.83 49.69 30.33
N GLY A 8 76.55 49.78 29.21
CA GLY A 8 77.89 50.36 29.17
C GLY A 8 78.88 49.53 29.97
N HIS A 9 79.49 50.12 31.00
CA HIS A 9 80.43 49.44 31.91
C HIS A 9 79.80 49.08 33.28
N ARG A 10 78.47 49.13 33.41
CA ARG A 10 77.77 48.85 34.67
C ARG A 10 76.75 47.73 34.51
N CYS A 11 76.66 46.89 35.54
CA CYS A 11 75.61 45.89 35.69
C CYS A 11 74.39 46.57 36.34
N VAL A 12 73.22 46.49 35.71
CA VAL A 12 71.98 47.10 36.19
C VAL A 12 70.93 46.00 36.36
N SER A 13 70.19 46.05 37.48
CA SER A 13 69.10 45.10 37.74
C SER A 13 67.92 45.38 36.81
N CYS A 14 67.30 44.32 36.31
CA CYS A 14 66.08 44.36 35.50
C CYS A 14 64.82 44.00 36.30
N ASP A 15 64.95 43.78 37.61
CA ASP A 15 63.82 43.45 38.50
C ASP A 15 63.17 44.73 39.08
N ASP A 16 62.78 45.63 38.20
CA ASP A 16 61.99 46.83 38.53
C ASP A 16 60.48 46.58 38.29
N ASP A 17 59.63 47.52 38.70
CA ASP A 17 58.17 47.39 38.62
C ASP A 17 57.61 47.40 37.17
N CYS A 18 58.44 47.70 36.17
CA CYS A 18 58.05 47.73 34.76
C CYS A 18 58.65 46.53 34.00
N THR A 19 59.98 46.50 33.88
CA THR A 19 60.78 45.48 33.20
C THR A 19 60.69 44.13 33.90
N GLY A 20 60.69 44.12 35.23
CA GLY A 20 60.64 42.89 36.02
C GLY A 20 59.32 42.15 35.84
N VAL A 21 58.21 42.87 35.74
CA VAL A 21 56.88 42.32 35.43
C VAL A 21 56.87 41.70 34.04
N LEU A 22 57.35 42.42 33.03
CA LEU A 22 57.42 41.90 31.65
C LEU A 22 58.29 40.63 31.55
N LEU A 23 59.42 40.59 32.26
CA LEU A 23 60.30 39.42 32.29
C LEU A 23 59.64 38.23 33.00
N ASN A 24 58.85 38.46 34.04
CA ASN A 24 58.07 37.39 34.69
C ASN A 24 57.02 36.79 33.74
N ASP A 25 56.33 37.64 32.98
CA ASP A 25 55.36 37.19 31.98
C ASP A 25 56.04 36.38 30.88
N LEU A 26 57.24 36.81 30.44
CA LEU A 26 58.03 36.09 29.45
C LEU A 26 58.52 34.73 29.98
N ASP A 27 59.01 34.66 31.21
CA ASP A 27 59.41 33.40 31.86
C ASP A 27 58.23 32.44 31.97
N THR A 28 57.04 32.96 32.31
CA THR A 28 55.79 32.19 32.38
C THR A 28 55.40 31.65 31.01
N ALA A 29 55.44 32.49 29.97
CA ALA A 29 55.12 32.10 28.61
C ALA A 29 56.11 31.05 28.07
N LEU A 30 57.41 31.23 28.34
CA LEU A 30 58.44 30.26 27.97
C LEU A 30 58.22 28.91 28.66
N GLY A 31 57.84 28.94 29.95
CA GLY A 31 57.47 27.76 30.70
C GLY A 31 56.29 27.02 30.06
N MET A 32 55.23 27.73 29.68
CA MET A 32 54.08 27.13 28.99
C MET A 32 54.49 26.51 27.65
N VAL A 33 55.25 27.24 26.83
CA VAL A 33 55.73 26.78 25.53
C VAL A 33 56.63 25.55 25.65
N ALA A 34 57.48 25.47 26.68
CA ALA A 34 58.36 24.33 26.90
C ALA A 34 57.60 23.04 27.27
N THR A 35 56.38 23.14 27.81
CA THR A 35 55.57 21.98 28.18
C THR A 35 54.77 21.37 27.02
N VAL A 36 54.66 22.07 25.90
CA VAL A 36 53.91 21.61 24.73
C VAL A 36 54.84 21.36 23.56
N ASN A 37 54.56 20.29 22.80
CA ASN A 37 55.33 20.02 21.60
C ASN A 37 54.82 20.88 20.43
N LEU A 38 55.35 22.10 20.29
CA LEU A 38 54.95 23.06 19.24
C LEU A 38 55.22 22.58 17.80
N THR A 39 56.19 21.68 17.62
CA THR A 39 56.52 21.09 16.32
C THR A 39 55.93 19.69 16.14
N GLY A 40 55.21 19.22 17.16
CA GLY A 40 54.53 17.93 17.15
C GLY A 40 53.47 17.89 16.06
N LYS A 41 53.47 16.80 15.29
CA LYS A 41 52.38 16.55 14.34
C LYS A 41 51.16 16.10 15.13
N ILE A 42 50.07 16.84 15.01
CA ILE A 42 48.77 16.40 15.54
C ILE A 42 48.26 15.28 14.61
N PRO A 43 48.08 14.05 15.10
CA PRO A 43 47.58 12.96 14.27
C PRO A 43 46.15 13.27 13.84
N ALA A 44 45.82 12.97 12.57
CA ALA A 44 44.46 13.12 12.09
C ALA A 44 43.52 12.14 12.83
N PRO A 45 42.29 12.55 13.18
CA PRO A 45 41.36 11.76 13.97
C PRO A 45 40.65 10.70 13.11
N TYR A 46 41.40 9.80 12.47
CA TYR A 46 40.87 8.81 11.51
C TYR A 46 39.78 7.90 12.10
N ALA A 47 39.89 7.53 13.38
CA ALA A 47 38.88 6.71 14.04
C ALA A 47 37.51 7.43 14.11
N PHE A 48 37.53 8.73 14.43
CA PHE A 48 36.33 9.56 14.43
C PHE A 48 35.78 9.71 13.01
N LEU A 49 36.64 10.07 12.05
CA LEU A 49 36.24 10.25 10.65
C LEU A 49 35.63 8.97 10.05
N SER A 50 36.24 7.81 10.28
CA SER A 50 35.74 6.52 9.81
C SER A 50 34.41 6.14 10.48
N THR A 51 34.25 6.45 11.77
CA THR A 51 32.96 6.24 12.46
C THR A 51 31.87 7.12 11.85
N THR A 52 32.18 8.39 11.57
CA THR A 52 31.26 9.32 10.89
C THR A 52 30.93 8.85 9.47
N GLU A 53 31.90 8.34 8.72
CA GLU A 53 31.69 7.78 7.38
C GLU A 53 30.76 6.57 7.41
N ASN A 54 31.03 5.60 8.30
CA ASN A 54 30.23 4.39 8.45
C ASN A 54 28.77 4.71 8.84
N THR A 55 28.57 5.62 9.78
CA THR A 55 27.23 6.06 10.20
C THR A 55 26.50 6.82 9.09
N THR A 56 27.20 7.67 8.34
CA THR A 56 26.62 8.39 7.19
C THR A 56 26.19 7.41 6.09
N HIS A 57 27.01 6.39 5.81
CA HIS A 57 26.67 5.36 4.82
C HIS A 57 25.42 4.57 5.22
N ALA A 58 25.32 4.18 6.50
CA ALA A 58 24.13 3.52 7.03
C ALA A 58 22.89 4.41 6.88
N LEU A 59 22.97 5.68 7.29
CA LEU A 59 21.86 6.63 7.21
C LEU A 59 21.42 6.88 5.76
N LYS A 60 22.34 6.97 4.79
CA LYS A 60 21.99 7.15 3.37
C LYS A 60 21.05 6.06 2.86
N HIS A 61 21.24 4.82 3.28
CA HIS A 61 20.38 3.71 2.90
C HIS A 61 18.97 3.80 3.53
N HIS A 62 18.88 4.27 4.78
CA HIS A 62 17.62 4.49 5.48
C HIS A 62 16.84 5.69 4.95
N LEU A 63 17.55 6.76 4.60
CA LEU A 63 16.99 8.01 4.06
C LEU A 63 16.76 7.95 2.54
N SER A 64 16.96 6.78 1.91
CA SER A 64 16.67 6.60 0.49
C SER A 64 15.21 6.99 0.20
N PRO A 65 14.93 7.79 -0.84
CA PRO A 65 13.57 8.17 -1.21
C PRO A 65 12.61 7.00 -1.40
N GLN A 66 13.14 5.82 -1.76
CA GLN A 66 12.38 4.57 -1.91
C GLN A 66 11.83 4.05 -0.58
N ARG A 67 12.49 4.37 0.54
CA ARG A 67 12.06 4.03 1.90
C ARG A 67 11.27 5.14 2.59
N ASN A 68 10.90 6.18 1.85
CA ASN A 68 10.05 7.23 2.40
C ASN A 68 8.71 6.61 2.86
N PRO A 69 8.32 6.76 4.14
CA PRO A 69 7.09 6.16 4.66
C PRO A 69 5.82 6.57 3.91
N ASN A 70 5.73 7.84 3.47
CA ASN A 70 4.58 8.34 2.73
C ASN A 70 4.50 7.66 1.37
N ARG A 71 5.62 7.57 0.64
CA ARG A 71 5.69 6.87 -0.65
C ARG A 71 5.33 5.39 -0.52
N LEU A 72 5.81 4.72 0.54
CA LEU A 72 5.47 3.31 0.79
C LEU A 72 3.98 3.14 1.11
N MET A 73 3.38 4.09 1.85
CA MET A 73 1.96 4.08 2.15
C MET A 73 1.11 4.31 0.89
N ASP A 74 1.50 5.26 0.04
CA ASP A 74 0.84 5.51 -1.25
C ASP A 74 0.89 4.26 -2.13
N LEU A 75 2.06 3.60 -2.22
CA LEU A 75 2.22 2.38 -2.99
C LEU A 75 1.38 1.22 -2.43
N ALA A 76 1.30 1.09 -1.10
CA ALA A 76 0.44 0.10 -0.47
C ALA A 76 -1.05 0.38 -0.75
N LYS A 77 -1.45 1.65 -0.73
CA LYS A 77 -2.81 2.08 -1.05
C LYS A 77 -3.16 1.78 -2.51
N ASP A 78 -2.30 2.12 -3.45
CA ASP A 78 -2.52 1.87 -4.87
C ASP A 78 -2.64 0.37 -5.15
N ASN A 79 -1.76 -0.45 -4.55
CA ASN A 79 -1.83 -1.90 -4.64
C ASN A 79 -3.15 -2.46 -4.09
N LEU A 80 -3.63 -1.95 -2.96
CA LEU A 80 -4.92 -2.34 -2.38
C LEU A 80 -6.10 -1.94 -3.28
N GLN A 81 -6.06 -0.74 -3.86
CA GLN A 81 -7.11 -0.28 -4.77
C GLN A 81 -7.19 -1.14 -6.03
N ASN A 82 -6.04 -1.48 -6.61
CA ASN A 82 -5.97 -2.37 -7.76
C ASN A 82 -6.54 -3.75 -7.43
N LEU A 83 -6.13 -4.33 -6.30
CA LEU A 83 -6.61 -5.65 -5.85
C LEU A 83 -8.13 -5.66 -5.61
N VAL A 84 -8.69 -4.60 -5.02
CA VAL A 84 -10.13 -4.45 -4.84
C VAL A 84 -10.85 -4.39 -6.20
N GLY A 85 -10.27 -3.68 -7.17
CA GLY A 85 -10.80 -3.63 -8.54
C GLY A 85 -10.81 -5.00 -9.22
N GLU A 86 -9.73 -5.77 -9.09
CA GLU A 86 -9.64 -7.15 -9.62
C GLU A 86 -10.69 -8.06 -8.97
N LEU A 87 -10.92 -7.93 -7.66
CA LEU A 87 -11.95 -8.69 -6.96
C LEU A 87 -13.36 -8.32 -7.42
N ASP A 88 -13.65 -7.04 -7.67
CA ASP A 88 -14.95 -6.61 -8.20
C ASP A 88 -15.18 -7.13 -9.62
N GLU A 89 -14.15 -7.12 -10.47
CA GLU A 89 -14.24 -7.71 -11.80
C GLU A 89 -14.53 -9.21 -11.76
N LEU A 90 -13.83 -9.95 -10.89
CA LEU A 90 -14.09 -11.38 -10.67
C LEU A 90 -15.50 -11.61 -10.14
N LEU A 91 -15.96 -10.79 -9.20
CA LEU A 91 -17.33 -10.88 -8.66
C LEU A 91 -18.36 -10.65 -9.76
N ASN A 92 -18.18 -9.64 -10.61
CA ASN A 92 -19.08 -9.34 -11.71
C ASN A 92 -19.13 -10.46 -12.76
N ARG A 93 -18.04 -11.20 -12.97
CA ARG A 93 -18.01 -12.39 -13.84
C ARG A 93 -18.79 -13.57 -13.26
N VAL A 94 -18.76 -13.77 -11.94
CA VAL A 94 -19.47 -14.87 -11.26
C VAL A 94 -20.93 -14.51 -10.97
N LYS A 95 -21.26 -13.21 -10.95
CA LYS A 95 -22.62 -12.74 -10.77
C LYS A 95 -23.46 -13.09 -11.99
N PHE A 96 -24.14 -14.23 -11.92
CA PHE A 96 -25.16 -14.59 -12.89
C PHE A 96 -26.21 -13.48 -12.90
N PRO A 97 -26.51 -12.86 -14.06
CA PRO A 97 -27.55 -11.88 -14.16
C PRO A 97 -28.85 -12.52 -13.67
N SER A 98 -29.52 -11.92 -12.68
CA SER A 98 -30.85 -12.34 -12.27
C SER A 98 -31.83 -12.36 -13.44
N SER A 99 -31.57 -11.58 -14.49
CA SER A 99 -32.26 -11.60 -15.78
C SER A 99 -32.04 -12.87 -16.61
N SER A 100 -30.94 -13.62 -16.42
CA SER A 100 -30.72 -14.90 -17.09
C SER A 100 -31.41 -16.07 -16.38
N LEU A 101 -31.74 -15.94 -15.08
CA LEU A 101 -32.47 -16.96 -14.32
C LEU A 101 -33.99 -16.88 -14.50
N GLN A 102 -34.53 -15.70 -14.78
CA GLN A 102 -35.96 -15.47 -15.02
C GLN A 102 -36.57 -16.35 -16.13
N PRO A 103 -35.97 -16.48 -17.33
CA PRO A 103 -36.54 -17.33 -18.38
C PRO A 103 -36.54 -18.80 -17.97
N HIS A 104 -35.49 -19.29 -17.29
CA HIS A 104 -35.43 -20.67 -16.83
C HIS A 104 -36.44 -20.98 -15.72
N HIS A 105 -36.65 -20.05 -14.78
CA HIS A 105 -37.65 -20.22 -13.72
C HIS A 105 -39.07 -20.28 -14.30
N SER A 106 -39.39 -19.40 -15.26
CA SER A 106 -40.70 -19.41 -15.94
C SER A 106 -40.92 -20.68 -16.79
N LEU A 107 -39.86 -21.18 -17.43
CA LEU A 107 -39.90 -22.41 -18.23
C LEU A 107 -40.10 -23.65 -17.34
N LEU A 108 -39.38 -23.75 -16.22
CA LEU A 108 -39.55 -24.80 -15.22
C LEU A 108 -40.94 -24.78 -14.58
N GLN A 109 -41.46 -23.59 -14.24
CA GLN A 109 -42.83 -23.45 -13.73
C GLN A 109 -43.88 -23.90 -14.75
N THR A 110 -43.69 -23.54 -16.02
CA THR A 110 -44.58 -23.95 -17.11
C THR A 110 -44.52 -25.47 -17.34
N GLN A 111 -43.31 -26.06 -17.33
CA GLN A 111 -43.12 -27.50 -17.46
C GLN A 111 -43.76 -28.28 -16.30
N CYS A 112 -43.62 -27.81 -15.06
CA CYS A 112 -44.27 -28.42 -13.89
C CYS A 112 -45.80 -28.37 -13.97
N LEU A 113 -46.37 -27.22 -14.39
CA LEU A 113 -47.83 -27.10 -14.56
C LEU A 113 -48.35 -28.05 -15.65
N CYS A 114 -47.66 -28.15 -16.78
CA CYS A 114 -48.02 -29.07 -17.85
C CYS A 114 -47.96 -30.53 -17.39
N LEU A 115 -46.89 -30.94 -16.69
CA LEU A 115 -46.79 -32.30 -16.14
C LEU A 115 -47.92 -32.60 -15.16
N HIS A 116 -48.24 -31.67 -14.26
CA HIS A 116 -49.30 -31.83 -13.27
C HIS A 116 -50.69 -31.95 -13.92
N THR A 117 -50.91 -31.27 -15.05
CA THR A 117 -52.18 -31.33 -15.81
C THR A 117 -52.31 -32.64 -16.57
N ILE A 118 -51.20 -33.21 -17.06
CA ILE A 118 -51.16 -34.52 -17.74
C ILE A 118 -51.38 -35.66 -16.74
N LEU A 119 -50.85 -35.56 -15.52
CA LEU A 119 -50.94 -36.60 -14.50
C LEU A 119 -52.27 -36.61 -13.72
N HIS A 120 -53.01 -35.50 -13.68
CA HIS A 120 -54.30 -35.39 -12.98
C HIS A 120 -55.37 -34.72 -13.87
N PRO A 121 -56.01 -35.46 -14.80
CA PRO A 121 -56.96 -34.90 -15.77
C PRO A 121 -58.33 -34.48 -15.19
N ASN A 122 -58.59 -34.79 -13.91
CA ASN A 122 -59.95 -34.77 -13.34
C ASN A 122 -60.47 -33.39 -12.85
N HIS A 123 -59.83 -32.29 -13.25
CA HIS A 123 -60.30 -30.92 -12.97
C HIS A 123 -60.34 -30.07 -14.26
N THR A 124 -61.09 -30.56 -15.25
CA THR A 124 -61.05 -30.09 -16.65
C THR A 124 -61.85 -28.81 -16.95
N ILE A 125 -62.47 -28.16 -15.96
CA ILE A 125 -63.42 -27.06 -16.25
C ILE A 125 -62.80 -25.66 -16.04
N HIS A 126 -61.79 -25.51 -15.18
CA HIS A 126 -61.22 -24.19 -14.89
C HIS A 126 -60.04 -23.78 -15.81
N HIS A 127 -59.49 -24.72 -16.58
CA HIS A 127 -58.27 -24.53 -17.38
C HIS A 127 -58.50 -23.93 -18.78
N HIS A 128 -59.72 -24.01 -19.34
CA HIS A 128 -60.02 -23.41 -20.64
C HIS A 128 -59.93 -21.87 -20.60
N HIS A 129 -60.25 -21.26 -19.45
CA HIS A 129 -60.21 -19.81 -19.28
C HIS A 129 -58.77 -19.26 -19.15
N ILE A 130 -57.86 -20.02 -18.54
CA ILE A 130 -56.46 -19.61 -18.32
C ILE A 130 -55.65 -19.74 -19.62
N ALA A 131 -55.90 -20.79 -20.43
CA ALA A 131 -55.26 -20.96 -21.74
C ALA A 131 -55.62 -19.84 -22.73
N HIS A 132 -56.87 -19.36 -22.71
CA HIS A 132 -57.30 -18.25 -23.57
C HIS A 132 -56.65 -16.91 -23.17
N HIS A 133 -56.51 -16.65 -21.87
CA HIS A 133 -55.93 -15.39 -21.37
C HIS A 133 -54.41 -15.28 -21.62
N HIS A 134 -53.71 -16.41 -21.70
CA HIS A 134 -52.26 -16.41 -21.92
C HIS A 134 -51.84 -16.56 -23.38
N LYS A 135 -52.73 -16.92 -24.31
CA LYS A 135 -52.42 -17.14 -25.73
C LYS A 135 -51.64 -15.99 -26.41
N HIS A 136 -51.83 -14.74 -25.96
CA HIS A 136 -51.11 -13.57 -26.46
C HIS A 136 -49.68 -13.38 -25.91
N LYS A 137 -49.25 -14.18 -24.92
CA LYS A 137 -47.94 -14.08 -24.27
C LYS A 137 -47.00 -15.25 -24.58
N LEU A 138 -47.43 -16.25 -25.35
CA LEU A 138 -46.59 -17.40 -25.70
C LEU A 138 -45.93 -17.20 -27.07
N SER A 139 -44.66 -17.58 -27.17
CA SER A 139 -43.94 -17.59 -28.46
C SER A 139 -44.45 -18.73 -29.35
N SER A 140 -44.24 -18.62 -30.67
CA SER A 140 -44.73 -19.58 -31.68
C SER A 140 -44.39 -21.06 -31.37
N PHE A 141 -43.31 -21.32 -30.64
CA PHE A 141 -42.91 -22.68 -30.26
C PHE A 141 -43.83 -23.30 -29.19
N GLN A 142 -44.29 -22.51 -28.22
CA GLN A 142 -45.18 -22.99 -27.16
C GLN A 142 -46.62 -23.14 -27.65
N VAL A 143 -47.02 -22.39 -28.68
CA VAL A 143 -48.31 -22.54 -29.35
C VAL A 143 -48.39 -23.91 -30.04
N ASN A 144 -47.31 -24.35 -30.70
CA ASN A 144 -47.26 -25.68 -31.30
C ASN A 144 -47.32 -26.81 -30.26
N TYR A 145 -46.67 -26.64 -29.10
CA TYR A 145 -46.74 -27.65 -28.03
C TYR A 145 -48.16 -27.78 -27.45
N LEU A 146 -48.86 -26.66 -27.23
CA LEU A 146 -50.26 -26.66 -26.81
C LEU A 146 -51.21 -27.21 -27.89
N ALA A 147 -50.92 -26.98 -29.18
CA ALA A 147 -51.68 -27.56 -30.28
C ALA A 147 -51.48 -29.09 -30.36
N ILE A 148 -50.27 -29.57 -30.11
CA ILE A 148 -49.97 -31.01 -30.03
C ILE A 148 -50.67 -31.65 -28.82
N ILE A 149 -50.69 -30.98 -27.66
CA ILE A 149 -51.46 -31.43 -26.49
C ILE A 149 -52.96 -31.44 -26.79
N GLY A 150 -53.50 -30.42 -27.45
CA GLY A 150 -54.91 -30.39 -27.89
C GLY A 150 -55.23 -31.57 -28.81
N LEU A 151 -54.38 -31.83 -29.80
CA LEU A 151 -54.54 -32.96 -30.72
C LEU A 151 -54.39 -34.34 -30.04
N LEU A 152 -53.59 -34.45 -28.98
CA LEU A 152 -53.46 -35.67 -28.17
C LEU A 152 -54.68 -35.89 -27.26
N VAL A 153 -55.23 -34.83 -26.68
CA VAL A 153 -56.43 -34.90 -25.83
C VAL A 153 -57.70 -35.15 -26.67
N ASP A 154 -57.79 -34.59 -27.88
CA ASP A 154 -58.91 -34.85 -28.79
C ASP A 154 -58.90 -36.29 -29.35
N ASN A 155 -57.74 -36.94 -29.43
CA ASN A 155 -57.63 -38.35 -29.85
C ASN A 155 -58.05 -39.35 -28.76
N GLU A 156 -58.06 -38.97 -27.48
CA GLU A 156 -58.51 -39.83 -26.36
C GLU A 156 -60.02 -39.73 -26.09
N LEU A 157 -60.76 -38.89 -26.82
CA LEU A 157 -62.23 -38.80 -26.72
C LEU A 157 -62.99 -39.63 -27.79
N PHE A 158 -62.27 -40.32 -28.67
CA PHE A 158 -62.83 -41.25 -29.66
C PHE A 158 -62.09 -42.59 -29.66
N HIS A 159 -61.99 -43.24 -28.50
CA HIS A 159 -62.06 -44.71 -28.45
C HIS A 159 -62.51 -45.26 -27.09
#